data_AF-A0AAD9MV48-F1
#
_entry.id   AF-A0AAD9MV48-F1
#
_cell.length_a   1.000
_cell.length_b   1.000
_cell.length_c   1.000
_cell.angle_alpha   90.00
_cell.angle_beta   90.00
_cell.angle_gamma   90.00
#
_symmetry.space_group_name_H-M   'P 1'
#
loop_
_entity.id
_entity.type
_entity.pdbx_description
1 polymer ?
#
loop_
_entity_poly.entity_id
_entity_poly.type
_entity_poly.pdbx_seq_one_letter_code
_entity_poly.pdbx_strand_id
1 'polypeptide(L)'
;MRFKIQPILIKDEKIMKTNFLKAAIFYEDLSQEIVSEVPVYTGYQFVGDVGGMLGLWIGVSALGIVQLIEFVLATTYTKARTKHTMLNDELVTLCQTQITETWF
;
A
#
# COMPACT_ATOMS: atom_id res chain seq x y z
N MET A 1 -20.49 75.98 47.88
CA MET A 1 -20.24 74.59 48.32
C MET A 1 -18.86 74.18 47.80
N ARG A 2 -17.83 74.12 48.65
CA ARG A 2 -16.45 73.77 48.22
C ARG A 2 -16.17 72.30 48.52
N PHE A 3 -15.91 71.49 47.50
CA PHE A 3 -15.38 70.15 47.67
C PHE A 3 -13.90 70.22 48.05
N LYS A 4 -13.58 69.69 49.24
CA LYS A 4 -12.20 69.52 49.72
C LYS A 4 -11.74 68.13 49.30
N ILE A 5 -10.93 68.04 48.24
CA ILE A 5 -10.23 66.80 47.93
C ILE A 5 -9.06 66.67 48.91
N GLN A 6 -9.06 65.60 49.71
CA GLN A 6 -7.89 65.21 50.50
C GLN A 6 -6.99 64.35 49.60
N PRO A 7 -5.70 64.68 49.43
CA PRO A 7 -4.78 63.77 48.76
C PRO A 7 -4.63 62.53 49.64
N ILE A 8 -4.86 61.35 49.06
CA ILE A 8 -4.60 60.07 49.69
C ILE A 8 -3.08 59.94 49.83
N LEU A 9 -2.52 60.40 50.95
CA LEU A 9 -1.09 60.26 51.22
C LEU A 9 -0.87 58.83 51.70
N ILE A 10 -0.70 57.93 50.74
CA ILE A 10 -0.35 56.52 50.94
C ILE A 10 1.07 56.50 51.51
N LYS A 11 1.18 56.48 52.83
CA LYS A 11 2.45 56.30 53.56
C LYS A 11 2.78 54.81 53.67
N ASP A 12 2.74 54.13 52.53
CA ASP A 12 2.86 52.68 52.46
C ASP A 12 4.09 52.27 51.67
N GLU A 13 5.25 52.84 52.04
CA GLU A 13 6.56 52.36 51.61
C GLU A 13 6.67 50.84 51.86
N LYS A 14 6.07 50.36 52.96
CA LYS A 14 6.07 48.95 53.33
C LYS A 14 5.15 48.12 52.42
N ILE A 15 3.95 48.59 52.07
CA ILE A 15 3.01 47.81 51.25
C ILE A 15 3.52 47.70 49.81
N MET A 16 4.14 48.74 49.26
CA MET A 16 4.76 48.67 47.92
C MET A 16 5.95 47.72 47.88
N LYS A 17 6.77 47.66 48.94
CA LYS A 17 7.90 46.71 49.02
C LYS A 17 7.46 45.25 49.21
N THR A 18 6.32 45.01 49.85
CA THR A 18 5.91 43.64 50.22
C THR A 18 5.14 42.92 49.10
N ASN A 19 4.52 43.67 48.17
CA ASN A 19 3.68 43.09 47.11
C ASN A 19 4.26 43.24 45.69
N PHE A 20 5.51 43.69 45.55
CA PHE A 20 6.12 43.84 44.23
C PHE A 20 6.76 42.51 43.78
N LEU A 21 6.06 41.77 42.92
CA LEU A 21 6.62 40.61 42.24
C LEU A 21 7.15 41.04 40.86
N LYS A 22 8.47 41.11 40.70
CA LYS A 22 9.12 41.37 39.41
C LYS A 22 9.53 40.04 38.79
N ALA A 23 8.67 39.50 37.92
CA ALA A 23 9.01 38.34 37.09
C ALA A 23 9.65 38.84 35.78
N ALA A 24 10.87 38.40 35.50
CA ALA A 24 11.53 38.63 34.22
C ALA A 24 11.63 37.28 33.51
N ILE A 25 10.87 37.13 32.43
CA ILE A 25 10.85 35.92 31.61
C ILE A 25 11.95 36.07 30.56
N PHE A 26 12.91 35.16 30.60
CA PHE A 26 13.97 35.04 29.61
C PHE A 26 13.81 33.72 28.87
N TYR A 27 14.13 33.69 27.58
CA TYR A 27 14.18 32.45 26.81
C TYR A 27 15.45 31.67 27.22
N GLU A 28 15.30 30.38 27.55
CA GLU A 28 16.42 29.50 27.98
C GLU A 28 17.35 29.16 26.81
N ASP A 29 16.82 29.16 25.58
CA ASP A 29 17.57 28.97 24.34
C ASP A 29 16.91 29.77 23.19
N LEU A 30 17.71 30.20 22.21
CA LEU A 30 17.27 30.88 20.98
C LEU A 30 16.92 29.86 19.87
N SER A 31 16.48 28.67 20.26
CA SER A 31 15.99 27.64 19.35
C SER A 31 14.46 27.60 19.45
N GLN A 32 13.79 28.19 18.45
CA GLN A 32 12.34 28.07 18.35
C GLN A 32 12.01 26.63 17.92
N GLU A 33 11.26 25.90 18.75
CA GLU A 33 10.72 24.60 18.39
C GLU A 33 9.60 24.80 17.35
N ILE A 34 9.93 24.62 16.07
CA ILE A 34 8.96 24.68 14.99
C ILE A 34 8.22 23.34 14.96
N VAL A 35 7.05 23.28 15.58
CA VAL A 35 6.11 22.15 15.43
C VAL A 35 5.45 22.28 14.06
N SER A 36 6.06 21.70 13.02
CA SER A 36 5.47 21.62 11.70
C SER A 36 4.56 20.39 11.61
N GLU A 37 3.24 20.60 11.53
CA GLU A 37 2.30 19.56 11.11
C GLU A 37 2.50 19.31 9.60
N VAL A 38 3.34 18.33 9.27
CA VAL A 38 3.43 17.81 7.90
C VAL A 38 2.30 16.80 7.73
N PRO A 39 1.47 16.88 6.66
CA PRO A 39 0.43 15.88 6.43
C PRO A 39 1.08 14.50 6.32
N VAL A 40 0.74 13.61 7.25
CA VAL A 40 1.27 12.23 7.35
C VAL A 40 1.00 11.44 6.07
N TYR A 41 -0.03 11.84 5.31
CA TYR A 41 -0.44 11.18 4.09
C TYR A 41 -0.90 12.19 3.04
N THR A 42 -0.18 12.24 1.94
CA THR A 42 -0.53 13.06 0.77
C THR A 42 -1.42 12.26 -0.18
N GLY A 43 -2.23 12.93 -0.99
CA GLY A 43 -3.09 12.25 -1.97
C GLY A 43 -2.32 11.37 -2.96
N TYR A 44 -1.06 11.69 -3.22
CA TYR A 44 -0.17 10.87 -4.05
C TYR A 44 0.20 9.53 -3.39
N GLN A 45 0.42 9.52 -2.06
CA GLN A 45 0.66 8.29 -1.32
C GLN A 45 -0.60 7.42 -1.29
N PHE A 46 -1.80 8.02 -1.19
CA PHE A 46 -3.08 7.32 -1.30
C PHE A 46 -3.24 6.57 -2.62
N VAL A 47 -3.04 7.28 -3.72
CA VAL A 47 -3.17 6.68 -5.06
C VAL A 47 -2.07 5.64 -5.29
N GLY A 48 -0.89 5.83 -4.70
CA GLY A 48 0.20 4.84 -4.74
C GLY A 48 -0.18 3.52 -4.08
N ASP A 49 -0.71 3.56 -2.86
CA ASP A 49 -1.06 2.35 -2.11
C ASP A 49 -2.27 1.63 -2.74
N VAL A 50 -3.28 2.39 -3.15
CA VAL A 50 -4.47 1.85 -3.84
C VAL A 50 -4.10 1.28 -5.21
N GLY A 51 -3.30 2.02 -5.98
CA GLY A 51 -2.83 1.59 -7.30
C GLY A 51 -1.93 0.36 -7.22
N GLY A 52 -1.09 0.26 -6.19
CA GLY A 52 -0.23 -0.90 -5.95
C GLY A 52 -1.04 -2.17 -5.66
N MET A 53 -2.01 -2.09 -4.74
CA MET A 53 -2.83 -3.25 -4.39
C MET A 53 -3.74 -3.65 -5.55
N LEU A 54 -4.44 -2.71 -6.19
CA LEU A 54 -5.29 -3.00 -7.35
C LEU A 54 -4.48 -3.54 -8.54
N GLY A 55 -3.30 -2.97 -8.79
CA GLY A 55 -2.38 -3.43 -9.82
C GLY A 55 -1.92 -4.87 -9.60
N LEU A 56 -1.64 -5.25 -8.34
CA LEU A 56 -1.29 -6.62 -7.99
C LEU A 56 -2.44 -7.59 -8.28
N TRP A 57 -3.66 -7.28 -7.83
CA TRP A 57 -4.83 -8.13 -8.05
C TRP A 57 -5.17 -8.30 -9.54
N ILE A 58 -5.10 -7.21 -10.31
CA ILE A 58 -5.31 -7.25 -11.76
C ILE A 58 -4.19 -8.04 -12.45
N GLY A 59 -2.94 -7.86 -12.02
CA GLY A 59 -1.80 -8.60 -12.56
C GLY A 59 -1.93 -10.11 -12.35
N VAL A 60 -2.30 -10.55 -11.15
CA VAL A 60 -2.54 -11.97 -10.85
C VAL A 60 -3.73 -12.52 -11.66
N SER A 61 -4.79 -11.73 -11.80
CA SER A 61 -5.94 -12.11 -12.63
C SER A 61 -5.56 -12.29 -14.11
N ALA A 62 -4.74 -11.38 -14.67
CA ALA A 62 -4.27 -11.45 -16.04
C ALA A 62 -3.36 -12.67 -16.28
N LEU A 63 -2.48 -13.00 -15.34
CA LEU A 63 -1.70 -14.25 -15.38
C LEU A 63 -2.60 -15.48 -15.40
N GLY A 64 -3.72 -15.47 -14.67
CA GLY A 64 -4.71 -16.54 -14.71
C GLY A 64 -5.33 -16.75 -16.10
N ILE A 65 -5.59 -15.66 -16.83
CA ILE A 65 -6.11 -15.74 -18.22
C ILE A 65 -5.06 -16.35 -19.15
N VAL A 66 -3.80 -15.92 -19.03
CA VAL A 66 -2.69 -16.49 -19.81
C VAL A 66 -2.53 -17.99 -19.52
N GLN A 67 -2.59 -18.39 -18.25
CA GLN A 67 -2.53 -19.79 -17.85
C GLN A 67 -3.66 -20.63 -18.46
N LEU A 68 -4.87 -20.06 -18.55
CA LEU A 68 -6.01 -20.73 -19.18
C LEU A 68 -5.79 -20.95 -20.68
N ILE A 69 -5.22 -19.96 -21.37
CA ILE A 69 -4.88 -20.06 -22.80
C ILE A 69 -3.81 -21.15 -23.00
N GLU A 70 -2.74 -21.14 -22.20
CA GLU A 70 -1.69 -22.15 -22.25
C GLU A 70 -2.25 -23.56 -21.99
N PHE A 71 -3.17 -23.71 -21.04
CA PHE A 71 -3.81 -24.98 -20.74
C PHE A 71 -4.65 -25.52 -21.91
N VAL A 72 -5.44 -24.67 -22.57
CA VAL A 72 -6.25 -25.06 -23.74
C VAL A 72 -5.35 -25.46 -24.91
N LEU A 73 -4.29 -24.71 -25.16
CA LEU A 73 -3.29 -25.05 -26.17
C LEU A 73 -2.62 -26.39 -25.85
N ALA A 74 -2.07 -26.56 -24.65
CA ALA A 74 -1.39 -27.80 -24.26
C ALA A 74 -2.29 -29.04 -24.35
N THR A 75 -3.56 -28.92 -23.94
CA THR A 75 -4.51 -30.05 -24.01
C THR A 75 -4.92 -30.39 -25.45
N THR A 76 -5.00 -29.42 -26.35
CA THR A 76 -5.29 -29.68 -27.78
C THR A 76 -4.07 -30.27 -28.49
N TYR A 77 -2.86 -29.77 -28.22
CA TYR A 77 -1.61 -30.32 -28.75
C TYR A 77 -1.40 -31.78 -28.33
N THR A 78 -1.67 -32.12 -27.07
CA THR A 78 -1.54 -33.51 -26.59
C THR A 78 -2.59 -34.43 -27.20
N LYS A 79 -3.86 -34.02 -27.32
CA LYS A 79 -4.90 -34.82 -28.00
C LYS A 79 -4.59 -35.10 -29.46
N ALA A 80 -4.06 -34.11 -30.19
CA ALA A 80 -3.64 -34.29 -31.57
C ALA A 80 -2.50 -35.32 -31.70
N ARG A 81 -1.56 -35.31 -30.74
CA ARG A 81 -0.48 -36.30 -30.65
C ARG A 81 -0.99 -37.69 -30.30
N THR A 82 -1.90 -37.82 -29.34
CA THR A 82 -2.45 -39.14 -28.95
C THR A 82 -3.23 -39.78 -30.09
N LYS A 83 -4.01 -39.00 -30.87
CA LYS A 83 -4.72 -39.52 -32.06
C LYS A 83 -3.74 -40.11 -33.09
N HIS A 84 -2.59 -39.48 -33.27
CA HIS A 84 -1.56 -39.98 -34.17
C HIS A 84 -0.88 -41.25 -33.64
N THR A 85 -0.69 -41.39 -32.32
CA THR A 85 -0.18 -42.63 -31.72
C THR A 85 -1.17 -43.79 -31.85
N MET A 86 -2.46 -43.57 -31.62
CA MET A 86 -3.48 -44.63 -31.72
C MET A 86 -3.62 -45.20 -33.14
N LEU A 87 -3.56 -44.35 -34.17
CA LEU A 87 -3.60 -44.82 -35.56
C LEU A 87 -2.35 -45.62 -35.93
N ASN A 88 -1.19 -45.29 -35.36
CA ASN A 88 0.03 -46.04 -35.65
C ASN A 88 -0.01 -47.43 -34.99
N ASP A 89 -0.56 -47.56 -33.79
CA ASP A 89 -0.71 -48.85 -33.10
C ASP A 89 -1.74 -49.77 -33.79
N GLU A 90 -2.84 -49.21 -34.31
CA GLU A 90 -3.85 -49.98 -35.05
C GLU A 90 -3.29 -50.52 -36.37
N LEU A 91 -2.51 -49.71 -37.07
CA LEU A 91 -1.86 -50.08 -38.34
C LEU A 91 -0.77 -51.16 -38.13
N VAL A 92 -0.02 -51.08 -37.02
CA VAL A 92 0.94 -52.13 -36.64
C VAL A 92 0.22 -53.45 -36.36
N THR A 93 -0.92 -53.41 -35.68
CA THR A 93 -1.70 -54.61 -35.37
C THR A 93 -2.29 -55.27 -36.63
N LEU A 94 -2.80 -54.46 -37.58
CA LEU A 94 -3.29 -54.95 -38.88
C LEU A 94 -2.18 -55.56 -39.75
N CYS A 95 -0.98 -54.98 -39.72
CA CYS A 95 0.18 -55.54 -40.41
C CYS A 95 0.57 -56.90 -39.83
N GLN A 96 0.54 -57.03 -38.50
CA GLN A 96 0.87 -58.27 -37.80
C GLN A 96 -0.12 -59.41 -38.13
N THR A 97 -1.42 -59.13 -38.19
CA THR A 97 -2.45 -60.13 -38.51
C THR A 97 -2.40 -60.59 -39.97
N GLN A 98 -2.15 -59.67 -40.91
CA GLN A 98 -1.93 -60.03 -42.32
C GLN A 98 -0.68 -60.89 -42.54
N ILE A 99 0.39 -60.66 -41.76
CA ILE A 99 1.58 -61.51 -41.81
C ILE A 99 1.25 -62.92 -41.31
N THR A 100 0.47 -63.10 -40.24
CA THR A 100 0.15 -64.46 -39.74
C THR A 100 -0.74 -65.29 -40.67
N GLU A 101 -1.60 -64.66 -41.48
CA GLU A 101 -2.45 -65.38 -42.44
C GLU A 101 -1.74 -65.70 -43.76
N THR A 102 -0.58 -65.11 -44.03
CA THR A 102 0.19 -65.35 -45.27
C THR A 102 1.28 -66.41 -45.13
N TRP A 103 1.58 -66.85 -43.90
CA TRP A 103 2.54 -67.92 -43.59
C TRP A 103 1.88 -69.24 -43.12
N PHE A 104 0.56 -69.39 -43.34
CA PHE A 104 -0.20 -70.65 -43.19
C PHE A 104 -0.82 -71.03 -44.53
#